data_AF-A0ABD3YEM6-F1
#
_entry.id   AF-A0ABD3YEM6-F1
#
_cell.length_a   1.000
_cell.length_b   1.000
_cell.length_c   1.000
_cell.angle_alpha   90.00
_cell.angle_beta   90.00
_cell.angle_gamma   90.00
#
_symmetry.space_group_name_H-M   'P 1'
#
loop_
_entity.id
_entity.type
_entity.pdbx_description
1 polymer ?
#
loop_
_entity_poly.entity_id
_entity_poly.type
_entity_poly.pdbx_seq_one_letter_code
_entity_poly.pdbx_strand_id
1 'polypeptide(L)'
;MSFRKKVDAQQAHILSLRLALGFMTIVCLALAYGWWKAPKDLTVHVPPDLRSGSTRKWWDVPPESVYSFALYIFQQMNRWPSDGEVDYQANIDRLDAYLTPGCKTYLQKDFELRRNAGELRKRERGVFEIPGRGVDDKNEQHTIVQTINDWTVNLDIAADEHYGGERVKRALSRYPLHIVRADLDPERNPFGLQWDCYTSNPVRIEVDNDITGPGGQQ
;
A
#
# COMPACT_ATOMS: atom_id res chain seq x y z
N MET A 1 -63.48 49.25 -12.41
CA MET A 1 -63.17 47.95 -11.74
C MET A 1 -62.09 47.09 -12.42
N SER A 2 -61.62 47.40 -13.64
CA SER A 2 -60.62 46.55 -14.35
C SER A 2 -59.19 46.60 -13.78
N PHE A 3 -58.73 47.76 -13.28
CA PHE A 3 -57.37 47.92 -12.76
C PHE A 3 -57.08 47.10 -11.48
N ARG A 4 -58.03 47.02 -10.55
CA ARG A 4 -57.90 46.21 -9.32
C ARG A 4 -57.66 44.73 -9.63
N LYS A 5 -58.45 44.16 -10.55
CA LYS A 5 -58.29 42.76 -10.98
C LYS A 5 -56.91 42.48 -11.60
N LYS A 6 -56.32 43.44 -12.33
CA LYS A 6 -54.96 43.31 -12.89
C LYS A 6 -53.89 43.35 -11.79
N VAL A 7 -54.03 44.24 -10.81
CA VAL A 7 -53.13 44.33 -9.66
C VAL A 7 -53.22 43.07 -8.81
N ASP A 8 -54.43 42.55 -8.54
CA ASP A 8 -54.65 41.33 -7.78
C ASP A 8 -54.04 40.10 -8.49
N ALA A 9 -54.17 40.02 -9.82
CA ALA A 9 -53.54 38.96 -10.62
C ALA A 9 -52.01 39.04 -10.59
N GLN A 10 -51.42 40.25 -10.65
CA GLN A 10 -49.98 40.44 -10.54
C GLN A 10 -49.47 40.10 -9.13
N GLN A 11 -50.21 40.48 -8.07
CA GLN A 11 -49.86 40.14 -6.69
C GLN A 11 -49.95 38.63 -6.44
N ALA A 12 -50.97 37.95 -6.97
CA ALA A 12 -51.09 36.49 -6.92
C ALA A 12 -49.92 35.80 -7.64
N HIS A 13 -49.50 36.32 -8.79
CA HIS A 13 -48.35 35.79 -9.53
C HIS A 13 -47.01 36.04 -8.81
N ILE A 14 -46.83 37.20 -8.17
CA ILE A 14 -45.64 37.49 -7.36
C ILE A 14 -45.62 36.58 -6.11
N LEU A 15 -46.78 36.35 -5.48
CA LEU A 15 -46.90 35.45 -4.35
C LEU A 15 -46.57 34.01 -4.74
N SER A 16 -47.11 33.50 -5.85
CA SER A 16 -46.79 32.17 -6.35
C SER A 16 -45.31 32.03 -6.69
N LEU A 17 -44.67 33.07 -7.25
CA LEU A 17 -43.25 33.06 -7.59
C LEU A 17 -42.36 33.08 -6.33
N ARG A 18 -42.75 33.82 -5.29
CA ARG A 18 -42.04 33.83 -3.99
C ARG A 18 -42.17 32.49 -3.26
N LEU A 19 -43.36 31.89 -3.29
CA LEU A 19 -43.58 30.54 -2.76
C LEU A 19 -42.75 29.51 -3.52
N ALA A 20 -42.72 29.60 -4.86
CA ALA A 20 -41.89 28.72 -5.69
C ALA A 20 -40.39 28.90 -5.42
N LEU A 21 -39.92 30.15 -5.27
CA LEU A 21 -38.52 30.44 -4.96
C LEU A 21 -38.13 29.93 -3.56
N GLY A 22 -38.98 30.18 -2.56
CA GLY A 22 -38.77 29.71 -1.19
C GLY A 22 -38.77 28.18 -1.10
N PHE A 23 -39.63 27.53 -1.86
CA PHE A 23 -39.62 26.08 -2.00
C PHE A 23 -38.31 25.60 -2.65
N MET A 24 -37.87 26.25 -3.74
CA MET A 24 -36.63 25.89 -4.44
C MET A 24 -35.39 26.04 -3.55
N THR A 25 -35.30 27.09 -2.73
CA THR A 25 -34.19 27.26 -1.79
C THR A 25 -34.16 26.19 -0.71
N ILE A 26 -35.32 25.79 -0.18
CA ILE A 26 -35.41 24.68 0.78
C ILE A 26 -34.89 23.37 0.15
N VAL A 27 -35.27 23.11 -1.11
CA VAL A 27 -34.79 21.93 -1.86
C VAL A 27 -33.27 21.98 -2.04
N CYS A 28 -32.71 23.13 -2.44
CA CYS A 28 -31.26 23.27 -2.59
C CYS A 28 -30.50 23.04 -1.28
N LEU A 29 -31.01 23.54 -0.15
CA LEU A 29 -30.41 23.32 1.17
C LEU A 29 -30.45 21.85 1.59
N ALA A 30 -31.56 21.16 1.33
CA ALA A 30 -31.67 19.73 1.61
C ALA A 30 -30.67 18.90 0.79
N LEU A 31 -30.47 19.23 -0.49
CA LEU A 31 -29.48 18.59 -1.35
C LEU A 31 -28.04 18.86 -0.89
N ALA A 32 -27.73 20.11 -0.53
CA ALA A 32 -26.41 20.47 0.00
C ALA A 32 -26.10 19.72 1.30
N TYR A 33 -27.08 19.60 2.21
CA TYR A 33 -26.93 18.81 3.43
C TYR A 33 -26.73 17.32 3.13
N GLY A 34 -27.49 16.75 2.19
CA GLY A 34 -27.32 15.37 1.74
C GLY A 34 -25.93 15.10 1.16
N TRP A 35 -25.41 16.02 0.35
CA TRP A 35 -24.06 15.93 -0.22
C TRP A 35 -22.97 16.02 0.86
N TRP A 36 -23.13 16.91 1.83
CA TRP A 36 -22.14 17.06 2.90
C TRP A 36 -22.08 15.84 3.82
N LYS A 37 -23.22 15.17 4.02
CA LYS A 37 -23.33 13.95 4.84
C LYS A 37 -23.05 12.67 4.06
N ALA A 38 -22.76 12.76 2.76
CA ALA A 38 -22.42 11.59 1.96
C ALA A 38 -21.12 10.94 2.50
N PRO A 39 -21.10 9.61 2.66
CA PRO A 39 -19.90 8.91 3.13
C PRO A 39 -18.73 9.15 2.17
N LYS A 40 -17.58 9.54 2.73
CA LYS A 40 -16.37 9.88 1.96
C LYS A 40 -15.60 8.65 1.48
N ASP A 41 -15.81 7.52 2.16
CA ASP A 41 -15.20 6.24 1.83
C ASP A 41 -16.31 5.29 1.37
N LEU A 42 -16.20 4.83 0.12
CA LEU A 42 -17.07 3.82 -0.45
C LEU A 42 -16.27 2.52 -0.57
N THR A 43 -16.55 1.57 0.32
CA THR A 43 -16.02 0.21 0.18
C THR A 43 -16.67 -0.42 -1.05
N VAL A 44 -15.95 -0.42 -2.17
CA VAL A 44 -16.41 -1.00 -3.43
C VAL A 44 -16.27 -2.52 -3.34
N HIS A 45 -17.38 -3.21 -3.08
CA HIS A 45 -17.47 -4.62 -3.43
C HIS A 45 -17.50 -4.72 -4.94
N VAL A 46 -16.36 -5.07 -5.54
CA VAL A 46 -16.27 -5.48 -6.94
C VAL A 46 -16.95 -6.85 -7.02
N PRO A 47 -18.18 -6.95 -7.55
CA PRO A 47 -18.73 -8.26 -7.78
C PRO A 47 -17.92 -8.86 -8.93
N PRO A 48 -17.49 -10.12 -8.80
CA PRO A 48 -16.98 -10.91 -9.91
C PRO A 48 -18.02 -10.99 -11.04
N ASP A 49 -17.54 -11.19 -12.27
CA ASP A 49 -18.34 -11.46 -13.47
C ASP A 49 -19.58 -12.32 -13.16
N LEU A 50 -20.79 -11.75 -13.34
CA LEU A 50 -22.06 -12.38 -12.98
C LEU A 50 -22.44 -13.59 -13.84
N ARG A 51 -21.64 -13.96 -14.86
CA ARG A 51 -21.78 -15.27 -15.51
C ARG A 51 -21.26 -16.42 -14.66
N SER A 52 -20.40 -16.12 -13.68
CA SER A 52 -19.91 -17.02 -12.66
C SER A 52 -19.65 -16.20 -11.40
N GLY A 53 -20.66 -16.00 -10.57
CA GLY A 53 -20.48 -15.30 -9.30
C GLY A 53 -19.29 -15.89 -8.53
N SER A 54 -18.21 -15.12 -8.36
CA SER A 54 -17.14 -15.42 -7.41
C SER A 54 -17.72 -15.43 -6.01
N THR A 55 -17.99 -16.64 -5.58
CA THR A 55 -18.03 -16.98 -4.16
C THR A 55 -16.60 -16.98 -3.66
N ARG A 56 -16.23 -16.00 -2.83
CA ARG A 56 -14.96 -16.00 -2.10
C ARG A 56 -15.24 -16.35 -0.65
N LYS A 57 -14.47 -17.29 -0.09
CA LYS A 57 -14.53 -17.60 1.34
C LYS A 57 -14.08 -16.36 2.11
N TRP A 58 -14.80 -15.97 3.16
CA TRP A 58 -14.47 -14.75 3.93
C TRP A 58 -13.06 -14.81 4.56
N TRP A 59 -12.56 -16.02 4.81
CA TRP A 59 -11.23 -16.28 5.33
C TRP A 59 -10.17 -16.42 4.24
N ASP A 60 -10.51 -16.45 2.95
CA ASP A 60 -9.53 -16.66 1.89
C ASP A 60 -8.87 -15.34 1.48
N VAL A 61 -7.57 -15.22 1.78
CA VAL A 61 -6.77 -14.02 1.46
C VAL A 61 -6.12 -14.22 0.09
N PRO A 62 -6.33 -13.30 -0.87
CA PRO A 62 -5.73 -13.42 -2.21
C PRO A 62 -4.19 -13.38 -2.15
N PRO A 63 -3.48 -14.28 -2.85
CA PRO A 63 -2.02 -14.26 -2.92
C PRO A 63 -1.46 -12.89 -3.36
N GLU A 64 -2.17 -12.18 -4.24
CA GLU A 64 -1.78 -10.85 -4.73
C GLU A 64 -1.82 -9.79 -3.61
N SER A 65 -2.79 -9.90 -2.71
CA SER A 65 -2.86 -9.04 -1.50
C SER A 65 -1.76 -9.37 -0.51
N VAL A 66 -1.44 -10.67 -0.32
CA VAL A 66 -0.32 -11.10 0.54
C VAL A 66 1.01 -10.59 -0.03
N TYR A 67 1.21 -10.69 -1.34
CA TYR A 67 2.37 -10.16 -2.05
C TYR A 67 2.51 -8.64 -1.84
N SER A 68 1.41 -7.91 -2.07
CA SER A 68 1.38 -6.44 -1.92
C SER A 68 1.69 -6.00 -0.49
N PHE A 69 1.12 -6.69 0.51
CA PHE A 69 1.43 -6.49 1.92
C PHE A 69 2.93 -6.71 2.19
N ALA A 70 3.46 -7.85 1.78
CA ALA A 70 4.85 -8.22 2.00
C ALA A 70 5.82 -7.19 1.38
N LEU A 71 5.58 -6.82 0.11
CA LEU A 71 6.39 -5.82 -0.59
C LEU A 71 6.33 -4.46 0.12
N TYR A 72 5.14 -3.99 0.47
CA TYR A 72 4.95 -2.71 1.13
C TYR A 72 5.67 -2.66 2.48
N ILE A 73 5.45 -3.64 3.37
CA ILE A 73 6.08 -3.67 4.69
C ILE A 73 7.60 -3.82 4.58
N PHE A 74 8.08 -4.67 3.67
CA PHE A 74 9.52 -4.86 3.47
C PHE A 74 10.22 -3.59 2.97
N GLN A 75 9.60 -2.88 2.01
CA GLN A 75 10.10 -1.59 1.53
C GLN A 75 10.11 -0.55 2.65
N GLN A 76 9.01 -0.45 3.41
CA GLN A 76 8.90 0.50 4.52
C GLN A 76 9.93 0.23 5.62
N MET A 77 10.24 -1.03 5.91
CA MET A 77 11.25 -1.41 6.90
C MET A 77 12.67 -1.03 6.45
N ASN A 78 13.01 -1.37 5.20
CA ASN A 78 14.37 -1.29 4.69
C ASN A 78 14.70 0.03 3.96
N ARG A 79 13.75 0.97 3.86
CA ARG A 79 13.99 2.30 3.28
C ARG A 79 14.48 3.26 4.36
N TRP A 80 15.68 3.79 4.16
CA TRP A 80 16.33 4.75 5.07
C TRP A 80 16.63 6.02 4.29
N PRO A 81 15.72 7.01 4.26
CA PRO A 81 15.91 8.19 3.43
C PRO A 81 17.00 9.15 3.93
N SER A 82 17.41 9.09 5.21
CA SER A 82 18.39 10.04 5.77
C SER A 82 19.54 9.35 6.50
N ASP A 83 19.25 8.46 7.44
CA ASP A 83 20.28 7.76 8.21
C ASP A 83 19.76 6.42 8.71
N GLY A 84 20.36 5.33 8.25
CA GLY A 84 20.01 3.97 8.65
C GLY A 84 20.05 3.74 10.16
N GLU A 85 20.86 4.45 10.94
CA GLU A 85 20.86 4.30 12.41
C GLU A 85 19.58 4.83 13.06
N VAL A 86 18.95 5.84 12.45
CA VAL A 86 17.73 6.48 12.99
C VAL A 86 16.50 5.86 12.34
N ASP A 87 16.50 5.78 11.00
CA ASP A 87 15.36 5.38 10.20
C ASP A 87 15.02 3.90 10.42
N TYR A 88 16.02 3.02 10.52
CA TYR A 88 15.76 1.58 10.68
C TYR A 88 15.10 1.29 12.03
N GLN A 89 15.63 1.84 13.12
CA GLN A 89 15.04 1.68 14.45
C GLN A 89 13.61 2.27 14.50
N ALA A 90 13.42 3.48 13.96
CA ALA A 90 12.10 4.10 13.90
C ALA A 90 11.10 3.28 13.07
N ASN A 91 11.55 2.64 11.98
CA ASN A 91 10.72 1.75 11.16
C ASN A 91 10.30 0.49 11.92
N ILE A 92 11.20 -0.13 12.71
CA ILE A 92 10.88 -1.30 13.55
C ILE A 92 9.75 -0.93 14.52
N ASP A 93 9.84 0.22 15.18
CA ASP A 93 8.84 0.64 16.16
C ASP A 93 7.51 1.05 15.49
N ARG A 94 7.58 1.76 14.36
CA ARG A 94 6.40 2.20 13.61
C ARG A 94 5.60 1.03 13.00
N LEU A 95 6.29 -0.03 12.58
CA LEU A 95 5.69 -1.17 11.90
C LEU A 95 5.36 -2.34 12.84
N ASP A 96 5.46 -2.15 14.16
CA ASP A 96 5.29 -3.20 15.18
C ASP A 96 4.04 -4.06 15.00
N ALA A 97 2.90 -3.43 14.66
CA ALA A 97 1.62 -4.13 14.45
C ALA A 97 1.64 -5.11 13.26
N TYR A 98 2.59 -4.97 12.34
CA TYR A 98 2.78 -5.79 11.15
C TYR A 98 3.87 -6.85 11.31
N LEU A 99 4.51 -6.93 12.48
CA LEU A 99 5.59 -7.89 12.75
C LEU A 99 5.12 -8.90 13.78
N THR A 100 5.51 -10.17 13.62
CA THR A 100 5.42 -11.12 14.73
C THR A 100 6.42 -10.72 15.83
N PRO A 101 6.18 -11.10 17.10
CA PRO A 101 7.15 -10.82 18.18
C PRO A 101 8.54 -11.41 17.91
N GLY A 102 8.58 -12.59 17.27
CA GLY A 102 9.81 -13.25 16.84
C GLY A 102 10.55 -12.42 15.79
N CYS A 103 9.85 -11.96 14.76
CA CYS A 103 10.45 -11.15 13.71
C CYS A 103 10.89 -9.77 14.21
N LYS A 104 10.13 -9.12 15.09
CA LYS A 104 10.57 -7.89 15.76
C LYS A 104 11.91 -8.08 16.47
N THR A 105 12.03 -9.15 17.25
CA THR A 105 13.27 -9.47 17.97
C THR A 105 14.43 -9.74 17.01
N TYR A 106 14.16 -10.43 15.90
CA TYR A 106 15.16 -10.64 14.85
C TYR A 106 15.65 -9.31 14.25
N LEU A 107 14.73 -8.42 13.88
CA LEU A 107 15.06 -7.13 13.27
C LEU A 107 15.82 -6.20 14.24
N GLN A 108 15.46 -6.20 15.52
CA GLN A 108 16.22 -5.48 16.55
C GLN A 108 17.66 -6.00 16.67
N LYS A 109 17.87 -7.31 16.60
CA LYS A 109 19.22 -7.89 16.60
C LYS A 109 20.00 -7.55 15.32
N ASP A 110 19.35 -7.62 14.15
CA ASP A 110 19.94 -7.22 12.87
C ASP A 110 20.35 -5.73 12.89
N PHE A 111 19.50 -4.86 13.42
CA PHE A 111 19.81 -3.45 13.63
C PHE A 111 21.09 -3.26 14.46
N GLU A 112 21.17 -3.89 15.65
CA GLU A 112 22.34 -3.77 16.52
C GLU A 112 23.62 -4.33 15.86
N LEU A 113 23.53 -5.46 15.17
CA LEU A 113 24.66 -6.03 14.45
C LEU A 113 25.19 -5.08 13.36
N ARG A 114 24.29 -4.53 12.53
CA ARG A 114 24.66 -3.60 11.46
C ARG A 114 25.17 -2.27 11.98
N ARG A 115 24.57 -1.76 13.05
CA ARG A 115 25.01 -0.54 13.73
C ARG A 115 26.44 -0.70 14.25
N ASN A 116 26.72 -1.79 14.96
CA ASN A 116 28.05 -2.08 15.50
C ASN A 116 29.10 -2.31 14.41
N ALA A 117 28.69 -2.85 13.25
CA ALA A 117 29.54 -2.98 12.07
C ALA A 117 29.75 -1.65 11.30
N GLY A 118 29.05 -0.57 11.66
CA GLY A 118 29.11 0.71 10.95
C GLY A 118 28.41 0.70 9.58
N GLU A 119 27.54 -0.29 9.34
CA GLU A 119 26.81 -0.46 8.08
C GLU A 119 25.61 0.48 7.95
N LEU A 120 25.21 1.17 9.01
CA LEU A 120 24.02 2.04 9.02
C LEU A 120 24.33 3.54 9.02
N ARG A 121 25.48 3.92 9.62
CA ARG A 121 25.79 5.31 9.94
C ARG A 121 25.84 6.21 8.70
N LYS A 122 24.96 7.20 8.64
CA LYS A 122 24.81 8.13 7.50
C LYS A 122 24.59 7.40 6.16
N ARG A 123 24.00 6.20 6.21
CA ARG A 123 23.63 5.44 5.02
C ARG A 123 22.20 5.74 4.67
N GLU A 124 22.01 6.13 3.43
CA GLU A 124 20.69 6.24 2.83
C GLU A 124 20.45 4.98 2.01
N ARG A 125 19.26 4.40 2.09
CA ARG A 125 18.89 3.19 1.35
C ARG A 125 17.55 3.38 0.65
N GLY A 126 17.58 3.26 -0.67
CA GLY A 126 16.40 3.06 -1.51
C GLY A 126 16.14 1.57 -1.70
N VAL A 127 14.87 1.17 -1.65
CA VAL A 127 14.43 -0.22 -1.83
C VAL A 127 13.30 -0.25 -2.84
N PHE A 128 13.48 -1.06 -3.87
CA PHE A 128 12.59 -1.12 -5.03
C PHE A 128 12.35 -2.56 -5.43
N GLU A 129 11.15 -2.87 -5.90
CA GLU A 129 10.90 -4.11 -6.62
C GLU A 129 11.64 -4.09 -7.97
N ILE A 130 12.17 -5.24 -8.40
CA ILE A 130 12.74 -5.36 -9.74
C ILE A 130 11.59 -5.47 -10.76
N PRO A 131 11.48 -4.55 -11.74
CA PRO A 131 10.39 -4.57 -12.70
C PRO A 131 10.28 -5.89 -13.47
N GLY A 132 9.06 -6.44 -13.57
CA GLY A 132 8.78 -7.69 -14.27
C GLY A 132 9.19 -8.96 -13.51
N ARG A 133 9.63 -8.85 -12.25
CA ARG A 133 9.96 -9.97 -11.35
C ARG A 133 9.10 -9.93 -10.07
N GLY A 134 7.84 -9.52 -10.22
CA GLY A 134 6.89 -9.35 -9.14
C GLY A 134 5.66 -10.22 -9.30
N VAL A 135 4.52 -9.74 -8.83
CA VAL A 135 3.23 -10.47 -8.92
C VAL A 135 2.80 -10.80 -10.35
N ASP A 136 3.31 -10.04 -11.34
CA ASP A 136 3.02 -10.19 -12.76
C ASP A 136 4.04 -11.06 -13.53
N ASP A 137 5.06 -11.60 -12.84
CA ASP A 137 6.02 -12.51 -13.47
C ASP A 137 5.31 -13.79 -13.96
N LYS A 138 5.45 -14.07 -15.25
CA LYS A 138 4.84 -15.23 -15.91
C LYS A 138 5.68 -16.50 -15.77
N ASN A 139 6.95 -16.35 -15.42
CA ASN A 139 7.91 -17.45 -15.37
C ASN A 139 7.98 -18.07 -13.97
N GLU A 140 7.67 -17.30 -12.93
CA GLU A 140 7.82 -17.73 -11.54
C GLU A 140 6.65 -17.28 -10.67
N GLN A 141 6.20 -18.18 -9.79
CA GLN A 141 5.19 -17.84 -8.78
C GLN A 141 5.87 -17.21 -7.56
N HIS A 142 5.61 -15.93 -7.34
CA HIS A 142 6.21 -15.17 -6.23
C HIS A 142 5.47 -15.31 -4.89
N THR A 143 4.28 -15.91 -4.86
CA THR A 143 3.54 -16.18 -3.62
C THR A 143 3.10 -17.64 -3.56
N ILE A 144 3.68 -18.37 -2.62
CA ILE A 144 3.46 -19.78 -2.39
C ILE A 144 2.56 -19.91 -1.17
N VAL A 145 1.35 -20.44 -1.36
CA VAL A 145 0.40 -20.70 -0.27
C VAL A 145 0.82 -21.99 0.44
N GLN A 146 1.27 -21.89 1.69
CA GLN A 146 1.60 -23.07 2.51
C GLN A 146 0.33 -23.61 3.19
N THR A 147 -0.44 -22.70 3.80
CA THR A 147 -1.72 -23.01 4.43
C THR A 147 -2.70 -21.85 4.24
N ILE A 148 -3.92 -21.98 4.77
CA ILE A 148 -4.90 -20.88 4.78
C ILE A 148 -4.46 -19.65 5.61
N ASN A 149 -3.41 -19.79 6.42
CA ASN A 149 -2.90 -18.77 7.34
C ASN A 149 -1.40 -18.51 7.16
N ASP A 150 -0.77 -19.10 6.14
CA ASP A 150 0.69 -19.14 5.99
C ASP A 150 1.08 -19.08 4.52
N TRP A 151 1.97 -18.15 4.20
CA TRP A 151 2.46 -17.91 2.85
C TRP A 151 3.97 -17.66 2.85
N THR A 152 4.64 -18.14 1.81
CA THR A 152 5.99 -17.69 1.44
C THR A 152 5.88 -16.70 0.29
N VAL A 153 6.42 -15.50 0.47
CA VAL A 153 6.49 -14.46 -0.56
C VAL A 153 7.93 -14.23 -0.97
N ASN A 154 8.27 -14.54 -2.22
CA ASN A 154 9.59 -14.29 -2.78
C ASN A 154 9.63 -12.88 -3.39
N LEU A 155 10.27 -11.94 -2.72
CA LEU A 155 10.44 -10.57 -3.20
C LEU A 155 11.79 -10.41 -3.89
N ASP A 156 11.79 -10.04 -5.17
CA ASP A 156 12.99 -9.69 -5.90
C ASP A 156 13.24 -8.19 -5.80
N ILE A 157 14.23 -7.82 -5.01
CA ILE A 157 14.46 -6.45 -4.56
C ILE A 157 15.78 -5.92 -5.09
N ALA A 158 15.73 -4.69 -5.60
CA ALA A 158 16.88 -3.83 -5.81
C ALA A 158 17.04 -2.86 -4.64
N ALA A 159 18.18 -2.92 -3.97
CA ALA A 159 18.55 -1.98 -2.90
C ALA A 159 19.74 -1.11 -3.35
N ASP A 160 19.53 0.19 -3.42
CA ASP A 160 20.55 1.19 -3.72
C ASP A 160 20.94 1.90 -2.41
N GLU A 161 22.21 1.79 -2.00
CA GLU A 161 22.73 2.49 -0.84
C GLU A 161 23.58 3.69 -1.26
N HIS A 162 23.39 4.80 -0.56
CA HIS A 162 24.12 6.04 -0.76
C HIS A 162 24.81 6.49 0.53
N TYR A 163 25.89 7.23 0.38
CA TYR A 163 26.60 7.89 1.47
C TYR A 163 27.07 9.26 1.04
N GLY A 164 26.58 10.29 1.72
CA GLY A 164 26.88 11.68 1.33
C GLY A 164 26.39 12.02 -0.09
N GLY A 165 25.28 11.43 -0.53
CA GLY A 165 24.69 11.64 -1.85
C GLY A 165 25.29 10.81 -3.00
N GLU A 166 26.39 10.09 -2.77
CA GLU A 166 26.98 9.19 -3.77
C GLU A 166 26.49 7.75 -3.60
N ARG A 167 26.10 7.09 -4.70
CA ARG A 167 25.69 5.68 -4.67
C ARG A 167 26.89 4.78 -4.45
N VAL A 168 26.94 4.11 -3.30
CA VAL A 168 28.04 3.23 -2.90
C VAL A 168 27.79 1.76 -3.21
N LYS A 169 26.52 1.34 -3.32
CA LYS A 169 26.17 -0.07 -3.53
C LYS A 169 24.84 -0.19 -4.24
N ARG A 170 24.74 -1.18 -5.14
CA ARG A 170 23.48 -1.71 -5.68
C ARG A 170 23.48 -3.21 -5.49
N ALA A 171 22.51 -3.71 -4.74
CA ALA A 171 22.33 -5.14 -4.49
C ALA A 171 21.00 -5.59 -5.08
N LEU A 172 21.03 -6.68 -5.86
CA LEU A 172 19.84 -7.38 -6.31
C LEU A 172 19.77 -8.69 -5.53
N SER A 173 18.66 -8.90 -4.83
CA SER A 173 18.48 -10.07 -3.97
C SER A 173 17.03 -10.50 -3.93
N ARG A 174 16.82 -11.81 -3.86
CA ARG A 174 15.54 -12.44 -3.57
C ARG A 174 15.40 -12.66 -2.07
N TYR A 175 14.32 -12.16 -1.49
CA TYR A 175 13.97 -12.32 -0.09
C TYR A 175 12.75 -13.23 0.06
N PRO A 176 12.90 -14.46 0.58
CA PRO A 176 11.80 -15.38 0.82
C PRO A 176 11.14 -15.06 2.17
N LEU A 177 10.18 -14.14 2.15
CA LEU A 177 9.48 -13.69 3.34
C LEU A 177 8.45 -14.72 3.80
N HIS A 178 8.36 -14.93 5.10
CA HIS A 178 7.29 -15.70 5.71
C HIS A 178 6.18 -14.75 6.18
N ILE A 179 4.97 -14.92 5.65
CA ILE A 179 3.81 -14.08 5.97
C ILE A 179 2.76 -14.96 6.62
N VAL A 180 2.19 -14.49 7.72
CA VAL A 180 1.18 -15.22 8.50
C VAL A 180 -0.08 -14.39 8.67
N ARG A 181 -1.22 -15.05 8.83
CA ARG A 181 -2.46 -14.38 9.23
C ARG A 181 -2.32 -13.86 10.65
N ALA A 182 -2.77 -12.63 10.87
CA ALA A 182 -2.83 -12.01 12.17
C ALA A 182 -4.28 -11.72 12.56
N ASP A 183 -4.68 -12.18 13.74
CA ASP A 183 -5.97 -11.85 14.36
C ASP A 183 -5.74 -10.73 15.39
N LEU A 184 -5.55 -9.52 14.87
CA LEU A 184 -5.24 -8.32 15.64
C LEU A 184 -6.30 -7.26 15.42
N ASP A 185 -6.32 -6.25 16.29
CA ASP A 185 -7.15 -5.07 16.16
C ASP A 185 -7.01 -4.43 14.76
N PRO A 186 -8.06 -4.44 13.92
CA PRO A 186 -8.02 -3.88 12.57
C PRO A 186 -7.70 -2.39 12.51
N GLU A 187 -7.92 -1.63 13.60
CA GLU A 187 -7.52 -0.22 13.67
C GLU A 187 -6.00 -0.04 13.64
N ARG A 188 -5.25 -1.05 14.11
CA ARG A 188 -3.78 -1.05 14.14
C ARG A 188 -3.16 -1.85 13.00
N ASN A 189 -3.81 -2.94 12.59
CA ASN A 189 -3.39 -3.77 11.48
C ASN A 189 -4.56 -4.05 10.53
N PRO A 190 -4.85 -3.14 9.59
CA PRO A 190 -5.97 -3.30 8.66
C PRO A 190 -5.75 -4.41 7.63
N PHE A 191 -4.52 -4.92 7.48
CA PHE A 191 -4.22 -6.00 6.54
C PHE A 191 -4.60 -7.38 7.11
N GLY A 192 -4.67 -7.55 8.43
CA GLY A 192 -4.86 -8.86 9.06
C GLY A 192 -3.71 -9.85 8.77
N LEU A 193 -2.52 -9.32 8.49
CA LEU A 193 -1.31 -10.08 8.14
C LEU A 193 -0.13 -9.57 8.97
N GLN A 194 0.80 -10.48 9.26
CA GLN A 194 2.07 -10.16 9.89
C GLN A 194 3.23 -10.79 9.12
N TRP A 195 4.35 -10.08 9.14
CA TRP A 195 5.62 -10.57 8.64
C TRP A 195 6.36 -11.33 9.74
N ASP A 196 6.62 -12.61 9.49
CA ASP A 196 7.37 -13.53 10.37
C ASP A 196 8.79 -13.78 9.84
N CYS A 197 9.41 -12.72 9.32
CA CYS A 197 10.78 -12.70 8.82
C CYS A 197 11.01 -13.60 7.59
N TYR A 198 11.72 -14.71 7.68
CA TYR A 198 12.19 -15.42 6.47
C TYR A 198 11.94 -16.92 6.54
N THR A 199 11.45 -17.50 5.45
CA THR A 199 11.33 -18.96 5.30
C THR A 199 12.70 -19.60 4.99
N SER A 200 13.60 -18.87 4.35
CA SER A 200 14.98 -19.29 4.08
C SER A 200 15.91 -18.08 3.94
N ASN A 201 17.21 -18.31 3.71
CA ASN A 201 18.16 -17.20 3.58
C ASN A 201 17.91 -16.41 2.28
N PRO A 202 18.04 -15.07 2.31
CA PRO A 202 18.03 -14.27 1.09
C PRO A 202 19.12 -14.70 0.11
N VAL A 203 18.79 -14.73 -1.18
CA VAL A 203 19.67 -15.17 -2.26
C VAL A 203 20.02 -13.99 -3.15
N ARG A 204 21.30 -13.83 -3.50
CA ARG A 204 21.71 -12.78 -4.44
C ARG A 204 21.24 -13.14 -5.86
N ILE A 205 20.68 -12.17 -6.57
CA ILE A 205 20.33 -12.32 -7.98
C ILE A 205 21.54 -11.88 -8.80
N GLU A 206 22.07 -12.79 -9.61
CA GLU A 206 23.13 -12.48 -10.56
C GLU A 206 22.53 -11.72 -11.76
N VAL A 207 23.17 -10.62 -12.15
CA VAL A 207 22.85 -9.93 -13.40
C VAL A 207 23.77 -10.52 -14.46
N ASP A 208 23.19 -11.16 -15.47
CA ASP A 208 23.96 -11.57 -16.63
C ASP A 208 24.42 -10.30 -17.37
N ASN A 209 25.72 -10.04 -17.36
CA ASN A 209 26.32 -8.82 -17.92
C ASN A 209 26.43 -8.87 -19.47
N ASP A 210 25.40 -9.31 -20.18
CA ASP A 210 25.45 -9.40 -21.65
C ASP A 210 24.81 -8.20 -22.36
N ILE A 211 25.17 -6.99 -21.92
CA ILE A 211 24.98 -5.76 -22.70
C ILE A 211 26.26 -4.93 -22.62
N THR A 212 27.36 -5.48 -23.11
CA THR A 212 28.39 -4.64 -23.73
C THR A 212 28.08 -4.60 -25.22
N GLY A 213 27.29 -3.60 -25.62
CA GLY A 213 27.22 -3.22 -27.02
C GLY A 213 28.65 -2.93 -27.52
N PRO A 214 29.04 -3.40 -28.72
CA PRO A 214 30.40 -3.21 -29.20
C PRO A 214 30.65 -1.71 -29.40
N GLY A 215 31.44 -1.13 -28.49
CA GLY A 215 32.07 0.16 -28.69
C GLY A 215 33.09 0.05 -29.82
N GLY A 216 32.93 0.93 -30.80
CA GLY A 216 33.92 1.48 -31.72
C GLY A 216 35.10 0.59 -32.17
N GLN A 217 35.13 0.31 -33.48
CA GLN A 217 36.39 0.23 -34.23
C GLN A 217 36.30 1.10 -35.48
N GLN A 218 37.22 2.08 -35.50
CA GLN A 218 37.93 2.75 -36.60
C GLN A 218 37.30 2.79 -38.00
#